data_AF-A0A356TMW8-F1
#
_entry.id   AF-A0A356TMW8-F1
#
_cell.length_a   1.000
_cell.length_b   1.000
_cell.length_c   1.000
_cell.angle_alpha   90.00
_cell.angle_beta   90.00
_cell.angle_gamma   90.00
#
_symmetry.space_group_name_H-M   'P 1'
#
loop_
_entity.id
_entity.type
_entity.pdbx_description
1 polymer ?
#
loop_
_entity_poly.entity_id
_entity_poly.type
_entity_poly.pdbx_seq_one_letter_code
_entity_poly.pdbx_strand_id
1 'polypeptide(L)'
;MSPRIKGYLAQLVCYLVALGAAALTLRLLPLEPLWGALAADVVATFVVFGFSVALSNSSMYDPYWSVAPPALFAYWLTTGEPSTRGWIAGGLVIVWGLRLTWNFLRGFSSLAHEDWRYRDLQEKHGKLYWPVSFIGVHFMPTLMTFAGSVPLWVILHRPARP
;
A
#
# COMPACT_ATOMS: atom_id res chain seq x y z
N MET A 1 12.56 15.48 19.77
CA MET A 1 11.82 15.13 18.53
C MET A 1 10.35 14.91 18.88
N SER A 2 9.42 15.58 18.19
CA SER A 2 7.99 15.49 18.52
C SER A 2 7.43 14.06 18.31
N PRO A 3 6.40 13.64 19.05
CA PRO A 3 5.75 12.32 18.87
C PRO A 3 5.26 12.08 17.44
N ARG A 4 4.84 13.16 16.77
CA ARG A 4 4.43 13.15 15.36
C ARG A 4 5.57 12.79 14.41
N ILE A 5 6.74 13.43 14.57
CA ILE A 5 7.93 13.14 13.76
C ILE A 5 8.40 11.71 13.97
N LYS A 6 8.38 11.20 15.22
CA LYS A 6 8.67 9.78 15.50
C LYS A 6 7.76 8.84 14.72
N GLY A 7 6.46 9.13 14.67
CA GLY A 7 5.51 8.33 13.91
C GLY A 7 5.73 8.37 12.40
N TYR A 8 6.05 9.54 11.84
CA TYR A 8 6.39 9.63 10.42
C TYR A 8 7.68 8.89 10.07
N LEU A 9 8.69 8.94 10.93
CA LEU A 9 9.91 8.16 10.73
C LEU A 9 9.64 6.66 10.80
N ALA A 10 8.78 6.21 11.71
CA ALA A 10 8.37 4.81 11.78
C ALA A 10 7.65 4.36 10.50
N GLN A 11 6.72 5.18 9.98
CA GLN A 11 6.04 4.91 8.71
C GLN A 11 7.01 4.91 7.53
N LEU A 12 7.93 5.88 7.47
CA LEU A 12 8.95 5.94 6.43
C LEU A 12 9.83 4.68 6.44
N VAL A 13 10.33 4.27 7.60
CA VAL A 13 11.12 3.05 7.75
C VAL A 13 10.30 1.82 7.33
N CYS A 14 9.07 1.70 7.83
CA CYS A 14 8.16 0.62 7.45
C CYS A 14 8.00 0.52 5.92
N TYR A 15 7.79 1.65 5.24
CA TYR A 15 7.50 1.66 3.80
C TYR A 15 8.76 1.45 2.96
N LEU A 16 9.92 1.91 3.42
CA LEU A 16 11.20 1.59 2.78
C LEU A 16 11.52 0.09 2.89
N VAL A 17 11.26 -0.51 4.04
CA VAL A 17 11.43 -1.97 4.22
C VAL A 17 10.41 -2.74 3.36
N ALA A 18 9.16 -2.30 3.32
CA ALA A 18 8.13 -2.90 2.48
C ALA A 18 8.48 -2.80 0.98
N LEU A 19 8.94 -1.64 0.52
CA LEU A 19 9.41 -1.43 -0.84
C LEU A 19 10.64 -2.31 -1.17
N GLY A 20 11.58 -2.43 -0.23
CA GLY A 20 12.74 -3.31 -0.39
C GLY A 20 12.33 -4.79 -0.49
N ALA A 21 11.38 -5.24 0.32
CA ALA A 21 10.84 -6.60 0.27
C ALA A 21 10.06 -6.85 -1.03
N ALA A 22 9.27 -5.89 -1.50
CA ALA A 22 8.61 -5.94 -2.81
C ALA A 22 9.63 -6.05 -3.94
N ALA A 23 10.66 -5.20 -3.95
CA ALA A 23 11.72 -5.23 -4.96
C ALA A 23 12.49 -6.57 -4.96
N LEU A 24 12.77 -7.11 -3.78
CA LEU A 24 13.39 -8.43 -3.65
C LEU A 24 12.47 -9.54 -4.18
N THR A 25 11.17 -9.46 -3.91
CA THR A 25 10.17 -10.40 -4.43
C THR A 25 10.16 -10.40 -5.95
N LEU A 26 10.13 -9.22 -6.58
CA LEU A 26 10.18 -9.07 -8.04
C LEU A 26 11.49 -9.58 -8.66
N ARG A 27 12.60 -9.48 -7.92
CA ARG A 27 13.91 -9.97 -8.38
C ARG A 27 14.04 -11.49 -8.27
N LEU A 28 13.47 -12.09 -7.23
CA LEU A 28 13.66 -13.51 -6.92
C LEU A 28 12.59 -14.42 -7.55
N LEU A 29 11.39 -13.91 -7.80
CA LEU A 29 10.29 -14.69 -8.36
C LEU A 29 10.16 -14.44 -9.87
N PRO A 30 10.37 -15.44 -10.74
CA PRO A 30 10.23 -15.31 -12.19
C PRO A 30 8.75 -15.39 -12.60
N LEU A 31 7.94 -14.44 -12.13
CA LEU A 31 6.53 -14.33 -12.46
C LEU A 31 6.29 -13.27 -13.54
N GLU A 32 5.24 -13.46 -14.33
CA GLU A 32 4.76 -12.43 -15.26
C GLU A 32 4.47 -11.11 -14.52
N PRO A 33 4.63 -9.94 -15.15
CA PRO A 33 4.59 -8.64 -14.46
C PRO A 33 3.36 -8.39 -13.60
N LEU A 34 2.18 -8.87 -14.01
CA LEU A 34 0.95 -8.74 -13.21
C LEU A 34 1.03 -9.57 -11.92
N TRP A 35 1.43 -10.83 -12.03
CA TRP A 35 1.50 -11.77 -10.90
C TRP A 35 2.69 -11.47 -9.98
N GLY A 36 3.81 -11.03 -10.56
CA GLY A 36 4.96 -10.52 -9.80
C GLY A 36 4.57 -9.31 -8.95
N ALA A 37 3.83 -8.35 -9.53
CA ALA A 37 3.33 -7.20 -8.80
C ALA A 37 2.38 -7.59 -7.66
N LEU A 38 1.46 -8.55 -7.88
CA LEU A 38 0.58 -9.05 -6.83
C LEU A 38 1.37 -9.69 -5.69
N ALA A 39 2.33 -10.56 -6.01
CA ALA A 39 3.18 -11.20 -5.01
C ALA A 39 3.96 -10.16 -4.20
N ALA A 40 4.52 -9.15 -4.88
CA ALA A 40 5.26 -8.07 -4.25
C ALA A 40 4.39 -7.21 -3.32
N ASP A 41 3.16 -6.87 -3.73
CA ASP A 41 2.22 -6.08 -2.93
C ASP A 41 1.72 -6.87 -1.69
N VAL A 42 1.48 -8.18 -1.86
CA VAL A 42 1.18 -9.09 -0.74
C VAL A 42 2.34 -9.12 0.25
N VAL A 43 3.58 -9.33 -0.21
CA VAL A 43 4.76 -9.36 0.67
C VAL A 43 4.96 -8.02 1.39
N ALA A 44 4.82 -6.90 0.69
CA ALA A 44 4.89 -5.58 1.29
C ALA A 44 3.80 -5.37 2.35
N THR A 45 2.58 -5.88 2.12
CA THR A 45 1.49 -5.86 3.10
C THR A 45 1.83 -6.65 4.36
N PHE A 46 2.48 -7.82 4.23
CA PHE A 46 2.96 -8.58 5.40
C PHE A 46 4.00 -7.80 6.21
N VAL A 47 4.90 -7.07 5.53
CA VAL A 47 5.85 -6.19 6.22
C VAL A 47 5.11 -5.09 6.99
N VAL A 48 4.18 -4.39 6.35
CA VAL A 48 3.41 -3.31 6.99
C VAL A 48 2.62 -3.85 8.18
N PHE A 49 1.96 -5.00 8.02
CA PHE A 49 1.25 -5.66 9.12
C PHE A 49 2.20 -6.03 10.27
N GLY A 50 3.40 -6.52 9.99
CA GLY A 50 4.42 -6.80 11.01
C GLY A 50 4.80 -5.55 11.82
N PHE A 51 4.95 -4.40 11.15
CA PHE A 51 5.14 -3.11 11.82
C PHE A 51 3.91 -2.67 12.62
N SER A 52 2.68 -2.86 12.09
CA SER A 52 1.44 -2.56 12.81
C SER A 52 1.35 -3.36 14.11
N VAL A 53 1.70 -4.66 14.10
CA VAL A 53 1.75 -5.51 15.30
C VAL A 53 2.84 -5.02 16.26
N ALA A 54 4.06 -4.79 15.76
CA ALA A 54 5.20 -4.39 16.59
C ALA A 54 4.99 -3.03 17.27
N LEU A 55 4.29 -2.11 16.61
CA LEU A 55 3.99 -0.78 17.12
C LEU A 55 2.59 -0.68 17.76
N SER A 56 1.83 -1.78 17.80
CA SER A 56 0.45 -1.83 18.27
C SER A 56 -0.44 -0.75 17.63
N ASN A 57 -0.32 -0.57 16.31
CA ASN A 57 -1.02 0.50 15.58
C ASN A 57 -1.32 0.09 14.13
N SER A 58 -2.56 -0.30 13.85
CA SER A 58 -3.06 -0.64 12.51
C SER A 58 -3.21 0.58 11.58
N SER A 59 -3.20 1.82 12.11
CA SER A 59 -3.16 3.03 11.25
C SER A 59 -1.85 3.18 10.49
N MET A 60 -0.84 2.35 10.77
CA MET A 60 0.34 2.20 9.91
C MET A 60 -0.01 1.76 8.49
N TYR A 61 -1.17 1.13 8.26
CA TYR A 61 -1.64 0.76 6.92
C TYR A 61 -2.42 1.89 6.20
N ASP A 62 -2.95 2.87 6.94
CA ASP A 62 -3.82 3.91 6.38
C ASP A 62 -3.18 4.76 5.25
N PRO A 63 -1.88 5.13 5.29
CA PRO A 63 -1.24 5.77 4.14
C PRO A 63 -0.71 4.76 3.12
N TYR A 64 -0.54 3.49 3.48
CA TYR A 64 0.11 2.50 2.62
C TYR A 64 -0.74 2.22 1.38
N TRP A 65 -2.05 2.02 1.56
CA TRP A 65 -2.96 1.69 0.47
C TRP A 65 -3.13 2.83 -0.56
N SER A 66 -2.75 4.07 -0.23
CA SER A 66 -2.67 5.19 -1.19
C SER A 66 -1.29 5.31 -1.86
N VAL A 67 -0.25 4.70 -1.29
CA VAL A 67 1.12 4.67 -1.84
C VAL A 67 1.34 3.47 -2.76
N ALA A 68 0.66 2.34 -2.50
CA ALA A 68 0.82 1.12 -3.30
C ALA A 68 0.44 1.31 -4.78
N PRO A 69 -0.69 1.94 -5.17
CA PRO A 69 -1.05 2.09 -6.59
C PRO A 69 -0.05 2.92 -7.42
N PRO A 70 0.47 4.07 -6.93
CA PRO A 70 1.58 4.76 -7.59
C PRO A 70 2.85 3.90 -7.74
N ALA A 71 3.20 3.09 -6.74
CA ALA A 71 4.36 2.19 -6.81
C ALA A 71 4.16 1.07 -7.84
N LEU A 72 2.95 0.47 -7.89
CA LEU A 72 2.57 -0.51 -8.91
C LEU A 72 2.66 0.09 -10.32
N PHE A 73 2.15 1.31 -10.50
CA PHE A 73 2.28 2.03 -11.77
C PHE A 73 3.74 2.23 -12.16
N ALA A 74 4.59 2.69 -11.23
CA ALA A 74 6.02 2.87 -11.47
C ALA A 74 6.72 1.56 -11.88
N TYR A 75 6.38 0.44 -11.24
CA TYR A 75 6.89 -0.87 -11.63
C TYR A 75 6.43 -1.27 -13.04
N TRP A 76 5.15 -1.12 -13.37
CA TRP A 76 4.63 -1.51 -14.68
C TRP A 76 5.16 -0.65 -15.84
N LEU A 77 5.61 0.59 -15.57
CA LEU A 77 6.35 1.38 -16.56
C LEU A 77 7.69 0.76 -16.97
N THR A 78 8.26 -0.14 -16.16
CA THR A 78 9.52 -0.84 -16.49
C THR A 78 9.32 -2.07 -17.36
N THR A 79 8.08 -2.54 -17.51
CA THR A 79 7.72 -3.79 -18.20
C THR A 79 6.72 -3.60 -19.33
N GLY A 80 6.12 -2.42 -19.46
CA GLY A 80 5.17 -2.07 -20.52
C GLY A 80 5.43 -0.68 -21.11
N GLU A 81 4.66 -0.33 -22.13
CA GLU A 81 4.82 0.91 -22.89
C GLU A 81 3.59 1.82 -22.69
N PRO A 82 3.74 2.97 -22.00
CA PRO A 82 2.62 3.85 -21.72
C PRO A 82 2.21 4.66 -22.96
N SER A 83 0.96 4.50 -23.39
CA SER A 83 0.30 5.45 -24.29
C SER A 83 -0.01 6.78 -23.59
N THR A 84 -0.40 7.82 -24.34
CA THR A 84 -0.90 9.09 -23.78
C THR A 84 -2.01 8.87 -22.74
N ARG A 85 -2.92 7.93 -23.01
CA ARG A 85 -3.98 7.53 -22.07
C ARG A 85 -3.40 6.89 -20.81
N GLY A 86 -2.36 6.07 -20.94
CA GLY A 86 -1.65 5.46 -19.81
C GLY A 86 -1.01 6.50 -18.90
N TRP A 87 -0.35 7.50 -19.48
CA TRP A 87 0.23 8.61 -18.72
C TRP A 87 -0.82 9.44 -17.98
N ILE A 88 -1.95 9.75 -18.62
CA ILE A 88 -3.05 10.47 -17.97
C ILE A 88 -3.62 9.64 -16.81
N ALA A 89 -3.92 8.35 -17.04
CA ALA A 89 -4.48 7.48 -16.02
C ALA A 89 -3.53 7.31 -14.82
N GLY A 90 -2.25 7.03 -15.07
CA GLY A 90 -1.24 6.92 -14.02
C GLY A 90 -1.02 8.23 -13.27
N GLY A 91 -1.01 9.37 -13.97
CA GLY A 91 -0.93 10.69 -13.37
C GLY A 91 -2.10 10.98 -12.43
N LEU A 92 -3.33 10.64 -12.83
CA LEU A 92 -4.51 10.76 -11.97
C LEU A 92 -4.42 9.89 -10.71
N VAL A 93 -3.89 8.67 -10.85
CA VAL A 93 -3.66 7.76 -9.71
C VAL A 93 -2.59 8.30 -8.75
N ILE A 94 -1.52 8.91 -9.27
CA ILE A 94 -0.52 9.61 -8.46
C ILE A 94 -1.16 10.77 -7.69
N VAL A 95 -1.93 11.63 -8.36
CA VAL A 95 -2.62 12.77 -7.71
C VAL A 95 -3.58 12.29 -6.63
N TRP A 96 -4.35 11.24 -6.90
CA TRP A 96 -5.23 10.59 -5.93
C TRP A 96 -4.46 10.06 -4.72
N GLY A 97 -3.35 9.35 -4.96
CA GLY A 97 -2.51 8.77 -3.91
C GLY A 97 -1.91 9.85 -3.01
N LEU A 98 -1.34 10.90 -3.62
CA LEU A 98 -0.79 12.06 -2.90
C LEU A 98 -1.86 12.77 -2.07
N ARG A 99 -3.07 12.96 -2.61
CA ARG A 99 -4.18 13.60 -1.91
C ARG A 99 -4.60 12.81 -0.67
N LEU A 100 -4.67 11.47 -0.76
CA LEU A 100 -5.02 10.62 0.37
C LEU A 100 -3.89 10.53 1.41
N THR A 101 -2.65 10.40 0.97
CA THR A 101 -1.48 10.44 1.86
C THR A 101 -1.44 11.78 2.60
N TRP A 102 -1.67 12.91 1.92
CA TRP A 102 -1.77 14.22 2.56
C TRP A 102 -2.93 14.31 3.56
N ASN A 103 -4.08 13.73 3.23
CA ASN A 103 -5.22 13.67 4.15
C ASN A 103 -4.85 12.96 5.46
N PHE A 104 -4.17 11.81 5.38
CA PHE A 104 -3.66 11.10 6.54
C PHE A 104 -2.64 11.95 7.30
N LEU A 105 -1.63 12.50 6.61
CA LEU A 105 -0.57 13.26 7.25
C LEU A 105 -1.11 14.45 8.05
N ARG A 106 -2.14 15.16 7.55
CA ARG A 106 -2.76 16.26 8.29
C ARG A 106 -3.44 15.82 9.59
N GLY A 107 -4.10 14.67 9.59
CA GLY A 107 -4.84 14.13 10.74
C GLY A 107 -3.97 13.36 11.74
N PHE A 108 -2.85 12.78 11.29
CA PHE A 108 -2.00 11.96 12.14
C PHE A 108 -1.26 12.78 13.20
N SER A 109 -1.44 12.41 14.47
CA SER A 109 -0.86 13.11 15.62
C SER A 109 0.37 12.40 16.18
N SER A 110 0.32 11.09 16.42
CA SER A 110 1.42 10.27 16.95
C SER A 110 1.08 8.78 16.91
N LEU A 111 2.08 7.91 17.10
CA LEU A 111 1.86 6.46 17.23
C LEU A 111 1.04 6.06 18.47
N ALA A 112 0.91 6.95 19.46
CA ALA A 112 0.04 6.72 20.62
C ALA A 112 -1.45 6.89 20.28
N HIS A 113 -1.78 7.40 19.09
CA HIS A 113 -3.14 7.53 18.61
C HIS A 113 -3.35 6.56 17.43
N GLU A 114 -4.26 5.61 17.63
CA GLU A 114 -4.77 4.73 16.58
C GLU A 114 -6.18 5.20 16.19
N ASP A 115 -6.53 5.09 14.92
CA ASP A 115 -7.86 5.41 14.41
C ASP A 115 -8.94 4.66 15.19
N TRP A 116 -10.04 5.35 15.49
CA TRP A 116 -11.14 4.82 16.30
C TRP A 116 -11.76 3.55 15.70
N ARG A 117 -11.71 3.35 14.37
CA ARG A 117 -12.19 2.14 13.70
C ARG A 117 -11.45 0.91 14.17
N TYR A 118 -10.13 1.02 14.36
CA TYR A 118 -9.27 -0.08 14.76
C TYR A 118 -9.40 -0.36 16.25
N ARG A 119 -9.56 0.70 17.05
CA ARG A 119 -9.89 0.58 18.47
C ARG A 119 -11.23 -0.12 18.70
N ASP A 120 -12.27 0.26 17.96
CA ASP A 120 -13.59 -0.38 18.03
C ASP A 120 -13.52 -1.86 17.61
N LEU A 121 -12.75 -2.19 16.56
CA LEU A 121 -12.47 -3.58 16.19
C LEU A 121 -11.72 -4.33 17.30
N GLN A 122 -10.73 -3.69 17.94
CA GLN A 122 -9.98 -4.28 19.03
C GLN A 122 -10.85 -4.55 20.25
N GLU A 123 -11.72 -3.61 20.60
CA GLU A 123 -12.69 -3.75 21.71
C GLU A 123 -13.71 -4.86 21.43
N LYS A 124 -14.17 -5.00 20.18
CA LYS A 124 -15.12 -6.05 19.77
C LYS A 124 -14.52 -7.45 19.71
N HIS A 125 -13.28 -7.57 19.24
CA HIS A 125 -12.67 -8.88 18.94
C HIS A 125 -11.61 -9.33 19.96
N GLY A 126 -11.16 -8.43 20.85
CA GLY A 126 -10.22 -8.74 21.93
C GLY A 126 -8.99 -9.49 21.43
N LYS A 127 -8.81 -10.74 21.89
CA LYS A 127 -7.68 -11.60 21.49
C LYS A 127 -7.61 -11.91 20.00
N LEU A 128 -8.75 -11.83 19.29
CA LEU A 128 -8.83 -12.05 17.85
C LEU A 128 -8.58 -10.78 17.03
N TYR A 129 -8.26 -9.65 17.67
CA TYR A 129 -8.01 -8.39 16.98
C TYR A 129 -6.97 -8.51 15.87
N TRP A 130 -5.81 -9.12 16.12
CA TRP A 130 -4.73 -9.17 15.13
C TRP A 130 -5.08 -9.99 13.87
N PRO A 131 -5.68 -11.19 13.98
CA PRO A 131 -6.25 -11.87 12.81
C PRO A 131 -7.32 -11.05 12.06
N VAL A 132 -8.22 -10.39 12.80
CA VAL A 132 -9.27 -9.55 12.19
C VAL A 132 -8.67 -8.33 11.49
N SER A 133 -7.68 -7.67 12.10
CA SER A 133 -6.95 -6.55 11.54
C SER A 133 -6.16 -6.97 10.30
N PHE A 134 -5.50 -8.13 10.33
CA PHE A 134 -4.81 -8.66 9.15
C PHE A 134 -5.77 -8.82 7.97
N ILE A 135 -6.90 -9.51 8.18
CA ILE A 135 -7.84 -9.80 7.09
C ILE A 135 -8.56 -8.52 6.63
N GLY A 136 -9.16 -7.78 7.56
CA GLY A 136 -10.09 -6.68 7.25
C GLY A 136 -9.43 -5.33 7.03
N VAL A 137 -8.32 -5.05 7.71
CA VAL A 137 -7.67 -3.72 7.67
C VAL A 137 -6.49 -3.70 6.70
N HIS A 138 -5.78 -4.83 6.53
CA HIS A 138 -4.58 -4.89 5.71
C HIS A 138 -4.85 -5.64 4.40
N PHE A 139 -5.04 -6.96 4.49
CA PHE A 139 -4.99 -7.86 3.35
C PHE A 139 -6.14 -7.67 2.34
N MET A 140 -7.39 -7.56 2.81
CA MET A 140 -8.53 -7.32 1.91
C MET A 140 -8.40 -5.97 1.19
N PRO A 141 -8.10 -4.85 1.86
CA PRO A 141 -7.79 -3.60 1.18
C PRO A 141 -6.65 -3.72 0.16
N THR A 142 -5.56 -4.45 0.46
CA THR A 142 -4.46 -4.69 -0.51
C THR A 142 -4.99 -5.29 -1.80
N LEU A 143 -5.78 -6.37 -1.69
CA LEU A 143 -6.36 -7.04 -2.85
C LEU A 143 -7.30 -6.12 -3.62
N MET A 144 -8.09 -5.30 -2.93
CA MET A 144 -8.98 -4.33 -3.56
C MET A 144 -8.22 -3.22 -4.29
N THR A 145 -7.17 -2.66 -3.68
CA THR A 145 -6.34 -1.62 -4.32
C THR A 145 -5.54 -2.18 -5.49
N PHE A 146 -5.04 -3.41 -5.36
CA PHE A 146 -4.38 -4.11 -6.46
C PHE A 146 -5.36 -4.33 -7.62
N ALA A 147 -6.54 -4.89 -7.34
CA ALA A 147 -7.59 -5.11 -8.34
C ALA A 147 -8.01 -3.80 -9.03
N GLY A 148 -8.17 -2.72 -8.26
CA GLY A 148 -8.44 -1.37 -8.79
C GLY A 148 -7.30 -0.80 -9.64
N SER A 149 -6.07 -1.28 -9.47
CA SER A 149 -4.89 -0.87 -10.23
C SER A 149 -4.69 -1.68 -11.52
N VAL A 150 -5.29 -2.88 -11.65
CA VAL A 150 -5.15 -3.74 -12.84
C VAL A 150 -5.46 -3.02 -14.17
N PRO A 151 -6.43 -2.10 -14.28
CA PRO A 151 -6.63 -1.34 -15.52
C PRO A 151 -5.40 -0.56 -15.98
N LEU A 152 -4.54 -0.07 -15.06
CA LEU A 152 -3.27 0.57 -15.42
C LEU A 152 -2.35 -0.43 -16.13
N TRP A 153 -2.18 -1.63 -15.56
CA TRP A 153 -1.40 -2.68 -16.18
C TRP A 153 -1.90 -3.01 -17.59
N VAL A 154 -3.22 -3.14 -17.76
CA VAL A 154 -3.87 -3.41 -19.06
C VAL A 154 -3.55 -2.32 -20.08
N ILE A 155 -3.63 -1.04 -19.71
CA ILE A 155 -3.37 0.08 -20.62
C ILE A 155 -1.88 0.15 -21.03
N LEU A 156 -0.97 -0.33 -20.19
CA LEU A 156 0.48 -0.33 -20.43
C LEU A 156 0.96 -1.54 -21.25
N HIS A 157 0.28 -2.67 -21.16
CA HIS A 157 0.74 -3.94 -21.74
C HIS A 157 -0.14 -4.44 -22.90
N ARG A 158 -1.26 -3.79 -23.20
CA ARG A 158 -2.11 -4.14 -24.33
C ARG A 158 -2.18 -2.99 -25.35
N PRO A 159 -1.98 -3.27 -26.64
CA PRO A 159 -2.14 -2.25 -27.67
C PRO A 159 -3.56 -1.68 -27.64
N ALA A 160 -3.67 -0.38 -27.92
CA ALA A 160 -4.97 0.23 -28.13
C ALA A 160 -5.67 -0.49 -29.28
N ARG A 161 -6.87 -1.02 -29.04
CA ARG A 161 -7.69 -1.53 -30.13
C ARG A 161 -8.07 -0.34 -31.04
N PRO A 162 -7.95 -0.49 -32.37
CA PRO A 162 -8.38 0.53 -33.31
C PRO A 162 -9.87 0.84 -33.21
#